data_AF-B0EN53-F1
#
_entry.id   AF-B0EN53-F1
#
_cell.length_a   1.000
_cell.length_b   1.000
_cell.length_c   1.000
_cell.angle_alpha   90.00
_cell.angle_beta   90.00
_cell.angle_gamma   90.00
#
_symmetry.space_group_name_H-M   'P 1'
#
loop_
_entity.id
_entity.type
_entity.pdbx_description
1 polymer ?
#
loop_
_entity_poly.entity_id
_entity_poly.type
_entity_poly.pdbx_seq_one_letter_code
_entity_poly.pdbx_strand_id
1 'polypeptide(L)'
;MTTQIRRSVSMNKLKAGRTTADGIPINFEDDKFKKLWDYCSMYLSKDVETIKRQIANHLEYTLACNRLDFRPYAIYQAAAYSLRDRMLEFWNDTQSYFTDVQTKRVYYMSIEYLIGRSLMNSICNLDLEAPYTDALKFFGSSMKELYEYEEDAALGSERLGRLAACSLISCYIKLSSMGIWY
;
A
#
# COMPACT_ATOMS: atom_id res chain seq x y z
N MET A 1 4.39 11.75 -21.99
CA MET A 1 5.40 12.10 -20.97
C MET A 1 4.75 11.96 -19.61
N THR A 2 5.10 10.90 -18.90
CA THR A 2 4.56 10.60 -17.57
C THR A 2 5.10 11.62 -16.57
N THR A 3 4.24 12.49 -16.04
CA THR A 3 4.65 13.43 -14.98
C THR A 3 4.92 12.62 -13.71
N GLN A 4 6.19 12.35 -13.43
CA GLN A 4 6.57 11.71 -12.17
C GLN A 4 6.41 12.70 -11.03
N ILE A 5 5.59 12.35 -10.05
CA ILE A 5 5.28 13.18 -8.90
C ILE A 5 6.33 12.89 -7.83
N ARG A 6 7.02 13.93 -7.36
CA ARG A 6 7.95 13.82 -6.23
C ARG A 6 7.17 13.53 -4.95
N ARG A 7 7.74 12.71 -4.06
CA ARG A 7 7.15 12.45 -2.75
C ARG A 7 6.89 13.75 -1.99
N SER A 8 5.71 13.82 -1.37
CA SER A 8 5.18 15.03 -0.74
C SER A 8 5.98 15.46 0.49
N VAL A 9 6.61 14.48 1.15
CA VAL A 9 7.45 14.68 2.31
C VAL A 9 8.84 15.10 1.84
N SER A 10 9.33 16.23 2.36
CA SER A 10 10.71 16.69 2.13
C SER A 10 11.57 16.31 3.33
N MET A 11 12.79 15.83 3.08
CA MET A 11 13.74 15.45 4.13
C MET A 11 14.00 16.61 5.12
N ASN A 12 13.99 17.85 4.63
CA ASN A 12 14.19 19.06 5.45
C ASN A 12 13.02 19.38 6.40
N LYS A 13 11.85 18.77 6.17
CA LYS A 13 10.66 18.93 7.03
C LYS A 13 10.58 17.89 8.16
N LEU A 14 11.45 16.87 8.13
CA LEU A 14 11.52 15.85 9.18
C LEU A 14 12.26 16.44 10.38
N LYS A 15 11.60 16.49 11.55
CA LYS A 15 12.21 17.07 12.76
C LYS A 15 13.39 16.21 13.25
N ALA A 16 14.46 16.88 13.68
CA ALA A 16 15.56 16.26 14.43
C ALA A 16 15.02 15.65 15.74
N GLY A 17 15.32 14.37 15.99
CA GLY A 17 14.84 13.63 17.16
C GLY A 17 14.14 12.30 16.86
N ARG A 18 14.12 11.84 15.60
CA ARG A 18 13.67 10.47 15.30
C ARG A 18 14.71 9.45 15.78
N THR A 19 14.25 8.33 16.31
CA THR A 19 15.10 7.18 16.63
C THR A 19 14.88 6.07 15.60
N THR A 20 15.93 5.29 15.30
CA THR A 20 15.82 4.05 14.54
C THR A 20 15.02 3.01 15.34
N ALA A 21 14.67 1.89 14.69
CA ALA A 21 14.02 0.76 15.38
C ALA A 21 14.83 0.27 16.61
N ASP A 22 16.15 0.45 16.58
CA ASP A 22 17.08 0.08 17.65
C ASP A 22 17.26 1.18 18.72
N GLY A 23 16.48 2.27 18.64
CA GLY A 23 16.54 3.37 19.61
C GLY A 23 17.68 4.37 19.35
N ILE A 24 18.41 4.25 18.24
CA ILE A 24 19.54 5.13 17.91
C ILE A 24 19.01 6.44 17.31
N PRO A 25 19.40 7.62 17.81
CA PRO A 25 18.98 8.88 17.19
C PRO A 25 19.45 8.96 15.73
N ILE A 26 18.51 9.24 14.83
CA ILE A 26 18.75 9.36 13.39
C ILE A 26 19.40 10.71 13.13
N ASN A 27 20.66 10.66 12.69
CA ASN A 27 21.33 11.83 12.15
C ASN A 27 20.96 11.98 10.66
N PHE A 28 20.15 12.98 10.34
CA PHE A 28 19.73 13.25 8.96
C PHE A 28 20.86 13.82 8.08
N GLU A 29 21.99 14.22 8.67
CA GLU A 29 23.19 14.65 7.95
C GLU A 29 24.04 13.46 7.45
N ASP A 30 23.76 12.23 7.90
CA ASP A 30 24.49 11.06 7.42
C ASP A 30 24.20 10.79 5.93
N ASP A 31 25.26 10.74 5.12
CA ASP A 31 25.22 10.49 3.67
C ASP A 31 24.45 9.21 3.29
N LYS A 32 24.38 8.22 4.20
CA LYS A 32 23.66 6.97 3.99
C LYS A 32 22.16 7.19 3.80
N PHE A 33 21.53 8.00 4.65
CA PHE A 33 20.08 8.24 4.58
C PHE A 33 19.73 9.15 3.40
N LYS A 34 20.59 10.12 3.09
CA LYS A 34 20.42 11.02 1.95
C LYS A 34 20.39 10.26 0.63
N LYS A 35 21.35 9.34 0.41
CA LYS A 35 21.39 8.50 -0.80
C LYS A 35 20.12 7.68 -0.98
N LEU A 36 19.65 7.00 0.09
CA LEU A 36 18.43 6.21 0.03
C LEU A 36 17.20 7.08 -0.25
N TRP A 37 17.12 8.25 0.40
CA TRP A 37 16.02 9.20 0.20
C TRP A 37 15.96 9.70 -1.25
N ASP A 38 17.12 10.01 -1.84
CA ASP A 38 17.21 10.44 -3.23
C ASP A 38 16.71 9.35 -4.19
N TYR A 39 17.07 8.08 -3.96
CA TYR A 39 16.55 6.95 -4.74
C TYR A 39 15.04 6.73 -4.59
N CYS A 40 14.48 6.98 -3.40
CA CYS A 40 13.05 6.82 -3.12
C CYS A 40 12.25 8.12 -3.25
N SER A 41 12.80 9.13 -3.94
CA SER A 41 12.23 10.49 -3.97
C SER A 41 10.99 10.63 -4.85
N MET A 42 10.73 9.68 -5.75
CA MET A 42 9.64 9.73 -6.72
C MET A 42 8.57 8.69 -6.39
N TYR A 43 7.30 9.05 -6.54
CA TYR A 43 6.22 8.08 -6.49
C TYR A 43 6.20 7.22 -7.75
N LEU A 44 5.73 5.98 -7.59
CA LEU A 44 5.46 5.09 -8.69
C LEU A 44 4.37 5.68 -9.58
N SER A 45 4.69 5.92 -10.86
CA SER A 45 3.72 6.48 -11.81
C SER A 45 2.50 5.58 -11.98
N LYS A 46 1.31 6.18 -12.10
CA LYS A 46 0.02 5.48 -12.23
C LYS A 46 -0.25 4.94 -13.65
N ASP A 47 0.73 5.04 -14.53
CA ASP A 47 0.62 4.64 -15.93
C ASP A 47 0.47 3.13 -16.10
N VAL A 48 -0.28 2.76 -17.13
CA VAL A 48 -0.53 1.36 -17.51
C VAL A 48 0.78 0.61 -17.74
N GLU A 49 1.74 1.22 -18.43
CA GLU A 49 3.02 0.58 -18.75
C GLU A 49 3.86 0.32 -17.48
N THR A 50 3.88 1.27 -16.55
CA THR A 50 4.55 1.08 -15.26
C THR A 50 3.89 -0.02 -14.44
N ILE A 51 2.55 -0.09 -14.42
CA ILE A 51 1.82 -1.16 -13.72
C ILE A 51 2.14 -2.52 -14.35
N LYS A 52 2.13 -2.64 -15.69
CA LYS A 52 2.51 -3.88 -16.38
C LYS A 52 3.90 -4.35 -15.99
N ARG A 53 4.89 -3.44 -15.99
CA ARG A 53 6.26 -3.75 -15.58
C ARG A 53 6.34 -4.20 -14.13
N GLN A 54 5.58 -3.57 -13.23
CA GLN A 54 5.56 -3.94 -11.81
C GLN A 54 4.95 -5.33 -11.59
N ILE A 55 3.84 -5.63 -12.24
CA ILE A 55 3.23 -6.97 -12.20
C ILE A 55 4.22 -8.02 -12.71
N ALA A 56 4.89 -7.77 -13.86
CA ALA A 56 5.91 -8.67 -14.40
C ALA A 56 7.09 -8.86 -13.43
N ASN A 57 7.57 -7.77 -12.81
CA ASN A 57 8.64 -7.84 -11.82
C ASN A 57 8.26 -8.69 -10.60
N HIS A 58 7.03 -8.56 -10.08
CA HIS A 58 6.59 -9.39 -8.96
C HIS A 58 6.38 -10.85 -9.34
N LEU A 59 5.90 -11.13 -10.56
CA LEU A 59 5.83 -12.50 -11.07
C LEU A 59 7.23 -13.15 -11.10
N GLU A 60 8.23 -12.43 -11.60
CA GLU A 60 9.58 -12.96 -11.75
C GLU A 60 10.37 -12.98 -10.44
N TYR A 61 10.42 -11.86 -9.70
CA TYR A 61 11.30 -11.72 -8.53
C TYR A 61 10.63 -12.11 -7.23
N THR A 62 9.34 -11.81 -7.04
CA THR A 62 8.65 -12.07 -5.78
C THR A 62 8.07 -13.49 -5.74
N LEU A 63 7.44 -13.92 -6.83
CA LEU A 63 6.78 -15.22 -6.93
C LEU A 63 7.66 -16.29 -7.59
N ALA A 64 8.84 -15.92 -8.09
CA ALA A 64 9.77 -16.83 -8.77
C ALA A 64 9.10 -17.68 -9.86
N CYS A 65 8.11 -17.10 -10.55
CA CYS A 65 7.36 -17.79 -11.59
C CYS A 65 8.14 -17.81 -12.91
N ASN A 66 7.98 -18.90 -13.66
CA ASN A 66 8.55 -18.99 -15.00
C ASN A 66 7.79 -18.06 -15.95
N ARG A 67 8.49 -17.34 -16.82
CA ARG A 67 7.90 -16.45 -17.83
C ARG A 67 7.01 -17.20 -18.84
N LEU A 68 7.21 -18.51 -18.97
CA LEU A 68 6.50 -19.37 -19.92
C LEU A 68 5.23 -20.01 -19.34
N ASP A 69 5.14 -20.14 -18.02
CA ASP A 69 4.02 -20.79 -17.34
C ASP A 69 3.71 -20.07 -16.04
N PHE A 70 2.59 -19.36 -16.02
CA PHE A 70 2.07 -18.67 -14.83
C PHE A 70 0.62 -19.06 -14.60
N ARG A 71 0.30 -19.38 -13.34
CA ARG A 71 -1.07 -19.65 -12.93
C ARG A 71 -1.85 -18.33 -12.81
N PRO A 72 -3.17 -18.30 -13.09
CA PRO A 72 -3.99 -17.10 -12.89
C PRO A 72 -3.91 -16.53 -11.47
N TYR A 73 -3.79 -17.40 -10.47
CA TYR A 73 -3.58 -17.01 -9.08
C TYR A 73 -2.27 -16.22 -8.85
N ALA A 74 -1.21 -16.52 -9.60
CA ALA A 74 0.05 -15.79 -9.51
C ALA A 74 -0.10 -14.36 -10.05
N ILE A 75 -0.93 -14.15 -11.08
CA ILE A 75 -1.25 -12.80 -11.59
C ILE A 75 -1.98 -12.00 -10.50
N TYR A 76 -2.97 -12.61 -9.84
CA TYR A 76 -3.65 -11.98 -8.71
C TYR A 76 -2.66 -11.54 -7.63
N GLN A 77 -1.77 -12.43 -7.18
CA GLN A 77 -0.77 -12.10 -6.16
C GLN A 77 0.18 -10.99 -6.63
N ALA A 78 0.68 -11.06 -7.86
CA ALA A 78 1.56 -10.04 -8.41
C ALA A 78 0.88 -8.67 -8.53
N ALA A 79 -0.40 -8.63 -8.94
CA ALA A 79 -1.20 -7.42 -8.95
C ALA A 79 -1.37 -6.84 -7.54
N ALA A 80 -1.67 -7.69 -6.55
CA ALA A 80 -1.79 -7.29 -5.15
C ALA A 80 -0.48 -6.71 -4.60
N TYR A 81 0.68 -7.31 -4.91
CA TYR A 81 1.98 -6.76 -4.54
C TYR A 81 2.25 -5.41 -5.21
N SER A 82 1.94 -5.28 -6.51
CA SER A 82 2.13 -4.01 -7.23
C SER A 82 1.28 -2.86 -6.67
N LEU A 83 0.08 -3.18 -6.15
CA LEU A 83 -0.79 -2.21 -5.49
C LEU A 83 -0.28 -1.86 -4.09
N ARG A 84 0.14 -2.88 -3.33
CA ARG A 84 0.73 -2.72 -2.01
C ARG A 84 1.93 -1.78 -2.05
N ASP A 85 2.81 -1.92 -3.04
CA ASP A 85 3.99 -1.08 -3.15
C ASP A 85 3.63 0.41 -3.27
N ARG A 86 2.60 0.74 -4.05
CA ARG A 86 2.08 2.12 -4.16
C ARG A 86 1.50 2.62 -2.85
N MET A 87 0.71 1.78 -2.17
CA MET A 87 0.13 2.12 -0.88
C MET A 87 1.20 2.34 0.19
N LEU A 88 2.30 1.57 0.16
CA LEU A 88 3.42 1.71 1.09
C LEU A 88 4.10 3.08 0.97
N GLU A 89 4.19 3.65 -0.24
CA GLU A 89 4.74 5.00 -0.42
C GLU A 89 3.90 6.02 0.33
N PHE A 90 2.58 6.03 0.12
CA PHE A 90 1.65 6.92 0.80
C PHE A 90 1.62 6.68 2.31
N TRP A 91 1.67 5.41 2.73
CA TRP A 91 1.69 5.04 4.14
C TRP A 91 2.91 5.63 4.86
N ASN A 92 4.11 5.43 4.30
CA ASN A 92 5.35 5.92 4.90
C ASN A 92 5.38 7.45 5.03
N ASP A 93 4.88 8.14 4.01
CA ASP A 93 4.78 9.60 4.02
C ASP A 93 3.77 10.10 5.04
N THR A 94 2.61 9.45 5.12
CA THR A 94 1.56 9.75 6.09
C THR A 94 2.02 9.52 7.53
N GLN A 95 2.73 8.42 7.80
CA GLN A 95 3.30 8.12 9.11
C GLN A 95 4.37 9.15 9.51
N SER A 96 5.24 9.53 8.56
CA SER A 96 6.25 10.57 8.76
C SER A 96 5.60 11.91 9.12
N TYR A 97 4.60 12.33 8.33
CA TYR A 97 3.86 13.57 8.57
C TYR A 97 3.22 13.61 9.96
N PHE A 98 2.50 12.56 10.36
CA PHE A 98 1.86 12.52 11.68
C PHE A 98 2.86 12.47 12.84
N THR A 99 4.06 11.95 12.61
CA THR A 99 5.14 11.97 13.59
C THR A 99 5.68 13.39 13.78
N ASP A 100 5.82 14.16 12.70
CA ASP A 100 6.38 15.53 12.75
C ASP A 100 5.40 16.55 13.33
N VAL A 101 4.12 16.44 12.96
CA VAL A 101 3.06 17.35 13.44
C VAL A 101 2.66 17.04 14.88
N GLN A 102 2.96 15.84 15.39
CA GLN A 102 2.62 15.40 16.76
C GLN A 102 1.14 15.60 17.09
N THR A 103 0.26 15.27 16.14
CA THR A 103 -1.20 15.36 16.35
C THR A 103 -1.68 14.37 17.40
N LYS A 104 -2.77 14.70 18.10
CA LYS A 104 -3.48 13.76 18.98
C LYS A 104 -3.81 12.48 18.21
N ARG A 105 -3.48 11.32 18.80
CA ARG A 105 -3.76 10.00 18.22
C ARG A 105 -5.06 9.47 18.80
N VAL A 106 -5.91 8.94 17.92
CA VAL A 106 -7.12 8.22 18.34
C VAL A 106 -6.85 6.73 18.17
N TYR A 107 -7.13 5.95 19.21
CA TYR A 107 -7.00 4.50 19.18
C TYR A 107 -8.39 3.88 19.12
N TYR A 108 -8.71 3.21 18.01
CA TYR A 108 -9.95 2.49 17.86
C TYR A 108 -9.72 1.04 18.28
N MET A 109 -10.39 0.61 19.35
CA MET A 109 -10.29 -0.75 19.86
C MET A 109 -11.58 -1.49 19.54
N SER A 110 -11.46 -2.56 18.77
CA SER A 110 -12.54 -3.50 18.49
C SER A 110 -11.97 -4.91 18.52
N ILE A 111 -12.76 -5.85 19.02
CA ILE A 111 -12.41 -7.29 18.99
C ILE A 111 -12.62 -7.85 17.57
N GLU A 112 -13.47 -7.22 16.78
CA GLU A 112 -13.92 -7.70 15.48
C GLU A 112 -13.75 -6.63 14.40
N TYR A 113 -13.23 -7.02 13.23
CA TYR A 113 -13.13 -6.17 12.04
C TYR A 113 -13.54 -6.97 10.80
N LEU A 114 -14.64 -6.59 10.16
CA LEU A 114 -15.03 -7.22 8.89
C LEU A 114 -14.59 -6.34 7.73
N ILE A 115 -13.31 -6.46 7.35
CA ILE A 115 -12.71 -5.67 6.26
C ILE A 115 -13.18 -6.22 4.89
N GLY A 116 -13.31 -7.54 4.77
CA GLY A 116 -13.62 -8.19 3.49
C GLY A 116 -12.48 -8.07 2.49
N ARG A 117 -12.82 -7.93 1.20
CA ARG A 117 -11.86 -7.79 0.09
C ARG A 117 -11.22 -6.41 0.07
N SER A 118 -9.90 -6.38 0.18
CA SER A 118 -9.09 -5.17 0.28
C SER A 118 -8.57 -4.69 -1.07
N LEU A 119 -8.36 -5.57 -2.04
CA LEU A 119 -7.78 -5.23 -3.35
C LEU A 119 -8.66 -4.21 -4.09
N MET A 120 -9.95 -4.52 -4.27
CA MET A 120 -10.86 -3.65 -5.01
C MET A 120 -11.01 -2.28 -4.35
N ASN A 121 -11.22 -2.28 -3.03
CA ASN A 121 -11.34 -1.05 -2.26
C ASN A 121 -10.09 -0.17 -2.44
N SER A 122 -8.90 -0.78 -2.40
CA SER A 122 -7.64 -0.07 -2.56
C SER A 122 -7.43 0.47 -3.99
N ILE A 123 -7.83 -0.28 -5.02
CA ILE A 123 -7.78 0.17 -6.42
C ILE A 123 -8.72 1.36 -6.63
N CYS A 124 -9.94 1.28 -6.08
CA CYS A 124 -10.94 2.34 -6.16
C CYS A 124 -10.46 3.61 -5.44
N ASN A 125 -9.97 3.48 -4.19
CA ASN A 125 -9.49 4.63 -3.40
C ASN A 125 -8.25 5.33 -4.00
N LEU A 126 -7.51 4.67 -4.89
CA LEU A 126 -6.35 5.26 -5.57
C LEU A 126 -6.67 5.76 -6.99
N ASP A 127 -7.92 5.64 -7.44
CA ASP A 127 -8.39 5.91 -8.80
C ASP A 127 -7.60 5.13 -9.86
N LEU A 128 -7.35 3.84 -9.60
CA LEU A 128 -6.51 2.97 -10.42
C LEU A 128 -7.28 1.89 -11.19
N GLU A 129 -8.61 1.97 -11.23
CA GLU A 129 -9.45 0.94 -11.86
C GLU A 129 -9.18 0.78 -13.36
N ALA A 130 -9.22 1.88 -14.13
CA ALA A 130 -8.94 1.87 -15.55
C ALA A 130 -7.51 1.36 -15.87
N PRO A 131 -6.44 1.89 -15.26
CA PRO A 131 -5.09 1.46 -15.62
C PRO A 131 -4.78 0.01 -15.19
N TYR A 132 -5.34 -0.50 -14.10
CA TYR A 132 -5.20 -1.92 -13.74
C TYR A 132 -5.99 -2.83 -14.69
N THR A 133 -7.19 -2.42 -15.08
CA THR A 133 -8.01 -3.19 -16.04
C THR A 133 -7.25 -3.37 -17.36
N ASP A 134 -6.63 -2.31 -17.89
CA ASP A 134 -5.87 -2.40 -19.14
C ASP A 134 -4.51 -3.10 -18.98
N ALA A 135 -3.90 -3.04 -17.79
CA ALA A 135 -2.71 -3.82 -17.49
C ALA A 135 -2.99 -5.32 -17.43
N LEU A 136 -4.10 -5.73 -16.79
CA LEU A 136 -4.47 -7.14 -16.63
C LEU A 136 -4.90 -7.79 -17.94
N LYS A 137 -5.63 -7.07 -18.80
CA LYS A 137 -5.98 -7.54 -20.15
C LYS A 137 -4.76 -7.98 -20.95
N PHE A 138 -3.62 -7.30 -20.77
CA PHE A 138 -2.37 -7.66 -21.45
C PHE A 138 -1.80 -9.01 -21.01
N PHE A 139 -2.02 -9.40 -19.75
CA PHE A 139 -1.63 -10.71 -19.22
C PHE A 139 -2.71 -11.78 -19.42
N GLY A 140 -3.81 -11.45 -20.11
CA GLY A 140 -4.90 -12.39 -20.38
C GLY A 140 -5.84 -12.62 -19.20
N SER A 141 -5.83 -11.76 -18.18
CA SER A 141 -6.74 -11.85 -17.03
C SER A 141 -7.70 -10.68 -16.98
N SER A 142 -8.86 -10.88 -16.35
CA SER A 142 -9.83 -9.82 -16.09
C SER A 142 -9.81 -9.38 -14.62
N MET A 143 -10.21 -8.12 -14.36
CA MET A 143 -10.38 -7.63 -12.98
C MET A 143 -11.36 -8.50 -12.18
N LYS A 144 -12.39 -9.02 -12.85
CA LYS A 144 -13.40 -9.88 -12.23
C LYS A 144 -12.79 -11.19 -11.71
N GLU A 145 -11.95 -11.84 -12.50
CA GLU A 145 -11.23 -13.06 -12.09
C GLU A 145 -10.35 -12.79 -10.87
N LEU A 146 -9.65 -11.66 -10.84
CA LEU A 146 -8.82 -11.28 -9.70
C LEU A 146 -9.63 -11.17 -8.40
N TYR A 147 -10.86 -10.67 -8.46
CA TYR A 147 -11.71 -10.61 -7.28
C TYR A 147 -12.12 -11.99 -6.77
N GLU A 148 -12.33 -12.95 -7.66
CA GLU A 148 -12.70 -14.31 -7.27
C GLU A 148 -11.56 -15.06 -6.58
N TYR A 149 -10.31 -14.67 -6.84
CA TYR A 149 -9.14 -15.21 -6.15
C TYR A 149 -8.85 -14.57 -4.78
N GLU A 150 -9.46 -13.42 -4.48
CA GLU A 150 -9.26 -12.76 -3.19
C GLU A 150 -10.14 -13.41 -2.11
N GLU A 151 -9.49 -13.92 -1.06
CA GLU A 151 -10.17 -14.44 0.12
C GLU A 151 -10.72 -13.31 0.99
N ASP A 152 -11.92 -13.50 1.52
CA ASP A 152 -12.56 -12.53 2.39
C ASP A 152 -11.92 -12.58 3.80
N ALA A 153 -11.33 -11.45 4.23
CA ALA A 153 -10.84 -11.31 5.60
C ALA A 153 -12.02 -11.19 6.59
N ALA A 154 -12.53 -12.35 7.03
CA ALA A 154 -13.68 -12.46 7.93
C ALA A 154 -13.26 -12.44 9.42
N LEU A 155 -12.62 -11.36 9.88
CA LEU A 155 -12.13 -11.22 11.26
C LEU A 155 -13.24 -10.75 12.23
N GLY A 156 -14.48 -11.23 12.08
CA GLY A 156 -15.59 -10.84 12.98
C GLY A 156 -16.99 -11.24 12.52
N SER A 157 -17.97 -10.96 13.38
CA SER A 157 -19.40 -11.16 13.11
C SER A 157 -19.98 -9.99 12.30
N GLU A 158 -21.01 -10.28 11.47
CA GLU A 158 -21.40 -9.44 10.34
C GLU A 158 -21.74 -7.96 10.63
N ARG A 159 -22.24 -7.63 11.83
CA ARG A 159 -22.78 -6.27 12.09
C ARG A 159 -21.78 -5.36 12.80
N LEU A 160 -21.16 -5.84 13.88
CA LEU A 160 -20.20 -5.03 14.64
C LEU A 160 -18.90 -4.83 13.85
N GLY A 161 -18.42 -5.90 13.21
CA GLY A 161 -17.21 -5.85 12.40
C GLY A 161 -17.30 -4.90 11.19
N ARG A 162 -18.48 -4.78 10.55
CA ARG A 162 -18.68 -3.84 9.43
C ARG A 162 -18.72 -2.38 9.88
N LEU A 163 -19.31 -2.09 11.02
CA LEU A 163 -19.32 -0.73 11.58
C LEU A 163 -17.89 -0.28 11.93
N ALA A 164 -17.13 -1.17 12.56
CA ALA A 164 -15.72 -0.96 12.86
C ALA A 164 -14.92 -0.68 11.58
N ALA A 165 -15.01 -1.55 10.57
CA ALA A 165 -14.30 -1.39 9.30
C ALA A 165 -14.71 -0.10 8.54
N CYS A 166 -16.00 0.22 8.48
CA CYS A 166 -16.48 1.44 7.84
C CYS A 166 -15.97 2.70 8.56
N SER A 167 -15.90 2.68 9.90
CA SER A 167 -15.34 3.77 10.69
C SER A 167 -13.85 4.00 10.39
N LEU A 168 -13.09 2.94 10.11
CA LEU A 168 -11.68 3.06 9.71
C LEU A 168 -11.52 3.72 8.34
N ILE A 169 -12.35 3.31 7.37
CA ILE A 169 -12.26 3.81 5.98
C ILE A 169 -12.70 5.28 5.89
N SER A 170 -13.68 5.69 6.69
CA SER A 170 -14.22 7.06 6.67
C SER A 170 -13.34 8.08 7.45
N CYS A 171 -12.46 7.62 8.33
CA CYS A 171 -11.72 8.51 9.22
C CYS A 171 -10.52 9.19 8.51
N TYR A 172 -10.55 10.51 8.43
CA TYR A 172 -9.45 11.34 7.90
C TYR A 172 -8.44 11.79 8.97
N ILE A 173 -8.57 11.31 10.22
CA ILE A 173 -7.72 11.69 11.36
C ILE A 173 -6.67 10.59 11.59
N LYS A 174 -5.58 10.90 12.31
CA LYS A 174 -4.61 9.89 12.75
C LYS A 174 -5.24 8.85 13.69
N LEU A 175 -5.74 7.79 13.06
CA LEU A 175 -6.37 6.65 13.71
C LEU A 175 -5.43 5.45 13.67
N SER A 176 -5.28 4.79 14.81
CA SER A 176 -4.66 3.48 14.93
C SER A 176 -5.70 2.49 15.42
N SER A 177 -6.00 1.48 14.61
CA SER A 177 -6.89 0.39 15.00
C SER A 177 -6.09 -0.72 15.69
N MET A 178 -6.66 -1.27 16.76
CA MET A 178 -6.13 -2.45 17.45
C MET A 178 -7.22 -3.53 17.45
N GLY A 179 -6.81 -4.77 17.20
CA GLY A 179 -7.69 -5.93 17.10
C GLY A 179 -6.91 -7.24 17.26
N ILE A 180 -7.64 -8.35 17.23
CA ILE A 180 -7.09 -9.71 17.36
C ILE A 180 -7.01 -10.34 15.95
N TRP A 181 -5.90 -11.01 15.67
CA TRP A 181 -5.76 -11.86 14.49
C TRP A 181 -6.18 -13.28 14.88
N TYR A 182 -7.27 -13.76 14.28
CA TYR A 182 -7.81 -15.11 14.49
C TYR A 182 -7.21 -16.11 13.51
#